data_AF-A0A9D6MHN0-F1
#
_entry.id   AF-A0A9D6MHN0-F1
#
_cell.length_a   1.000
_cell.length_b   1.000
_cell.length_c   1.000
_cell.angle_alpha   90.00
_cell.angle_beta   90.00
_cell.angle_gamma   90.00
#
_symmetry.space_group_name_H-M   'P 1'
#
loop_
_entity.id
_entity.type
_entity.pdbx_description
1 polymer ?
#
loop_
_entity_poly.entity_id
_entity_poly.type
_entity_poly.pdbx_seq_one_letter_code
_entity_poly.pdbx_strand_id
1 'polypeptide(L)'
;MRSPTPTPSPTATPSPSATPSSTRSTTPSSSATPSPTRTVSPSVTPTPAACGNGAVQPGEECDDGNLLDGDGCDATCRSELIPGSGPRRSDCLHEWLTSPVPSRGRSGVPLTALVCVDDDPSCDFGANTGDAACRFHVALCLNVSERRFVDRAAQPLCTPTDVAWVTFTAPREADPRDATEVANRDALEAALAGAGATVRRQCQPPGVVPSTPCASDSDCGGTRHCRTRFMLFTPPLDVHDRCTAFADVIVPLRLGAHGAGTGTRTLRLSSGSSIGTRDSDVLKLVCRPRRAL
;
A
#
# COMPACT_ATOMS: atom_id res chain seq x y z
N MET A 1 -47.68 50.72 -21.54
CA MET A 1 -48.20 49.91 -20.43
C MET A 1 -46.97 49.37 -19.68
N ARG A 2 -46.34 49.94 -18.63
CA ARG A 2 -46.77 50.63 -17.38
C ARG A 2 -47.94 49.89 -16.73
N SER A 3 -47.93 49.37 -15.52
CA SER A 3 -47.03 49.43 -14.33
C SER A 3 -47.42 48.23 -13.39
N PRO A 4 -47.24 48.25 -12.05
CA PRO A 4 -46.08 47.73 -11.33
C PRO A 4 -46.42 46.76 -10.16
N THR A 5 -45.39 46.31 -9.46
CA THR A 5 -45.39 45.70 -8.12
C THR A 5 -46.17 46.52 -7.08
N PRO A 6 -46.66 45.87 -6.00
CA PRO A 6 -46.42 46.45 -4.67
C PRO A 6 -46.09 45.43 -3.55
N THR A 7 -45.13 45.81 -2.72
CA THR A 7 -45.02 45.55 -1.26
C THR A 7 -45.52 46.85 -0.55
N PRO A 8 -45.90 46.97 0.75
CA PRO A 8 -45.21 46.41 1.93
C PRO A 8 -46.07 46.10 3.21
N SER A 9 -45.50 45.37 4.21
CA SER A 9 -45.21 45.83 5.60
C SER A 9 -46.05 45.22 6.77
N PRO A 10 -45.55 45.28 8.04
CA PRO A 10 -45.65 44.21 9.05
C PRO A 10 -46.46 44.55 10.32
N THR A 11 -46.75 43.55 11.18
CA THR A 11 -47.24 43.70 12.57
C THR A 11 -47.12 42.33 13.27
N ALA A 12 -46.76 42.09 14.55
CA ALA A 12 -46.08 42.80 15.63
C ALA A 12 -45.71 41.75 16.70
N THR A 13 -44.70 42.06 17.52
CA THR A 13 -44.31 41.40 18.79
C THR A 13 -45.45 41.46 19.84
N PRO A 14 -45.46 40.61 20.88
CA PRO A 14 -44.85 41.05 22.15
C PRO A 14 -44.09 39.96 22.95
N SER A 15 -43.04 40.42 23.64
CA SER A 15 -42.50 39.91 24.93
C SER A 15 -43.10 40.82 26.04
N PRO A 16 -43.10 40.52 27.36
CA PRO A 16 -41.93 40.04 28.12
C PRO A 16 -42.17 39.18 29.41
N SER A 17 -41.05 38.67 29.95
CA SER A 17 -40.65 38.53 31.37
C SER A 17 -41.59 37.99 32.46
N ALA A 18 -41.12 36.96 33.19
CA ALA A 18 -40.94 37.02 34.64
C ALA A 18 -40.07 35.87 35.19
N THR A 19 -39.12 36.24 36.05
CA THR A 19 -38.13 35.41 36.76
C THR A 19 -38.66 35.06 38.19
N PRO A 20 -37.84 34.56 39.14
CA PRO A 20 -37.99 33.28 39.83
C PRO A 20 -38.66 33.37 41.21
N SER A 21 -38.95 32.23 41.85
CA SER A 21 -39.14 32.20 43.31
C SER A 21 -38.71 30.88 43.93
N SER A 22 -37.67 30.98 44.75
CA SER A 22 -37.20 30.01 45.71
C SER A 22 -38.27 29.72 46.77
N THR A 23 -38.44 28.46 47.14
CA THR A 23 -38.92 28.09 48.48
C THR A 23 -38.12 26.89 49.00
N ARG A 24 -37.83 26.97 50.30
CA ARG A 24 -36.81 26.23 51.04
C ARG A 24 -37.40 25.00 51.72
N SER A 25 -36.63 23.91 51.66
CA SER A 25 -36.45 22.79 52.59
C SER A 25 -37.57 22.38 53.55
N THR A 26 -37.95 21.09 53.47
CA THR A 26 -38.07 20.19 54.63
C THR A 26 -37.79 18.75 54.20
N THR A 27 -36.77 18.13 54.79
CA THR A 27 -36.50 16.68 54.80
C THR A 27 -37.58 15.92 55.59
N PRO A 28 -37.81 14.63 55.28
CA PRO A 28 -37.26 13.60 56.17
C PRO A 28 -36.66 12.38 55.43
N SER A 29 -35.64 11.80 56.06
CA SER A 29 -35.02 10.51 55.72
C SER A 29 -36.02 9.35 55.67
N SER A 30 -35.90 8.49 54.65
CA SER A 30 -35.92 7.02 54.79
C SER A 30 -35.57 6.32 53.45
N SER A 31 -34.31 5.94 53.33
CA SER A 31 -33.79 4.63 52.90
C SER A 31 -34.63 3.72 51.98
N ALA A 32 -34.21 3.56 50.72
CA ALA A 32 -33.99 2.26 50.05
C ALA A 32 -33.60 2.48 48.57
N THR A 33 -32.30 2.44 48.26
CA THR A 33 -31.76 2.44 46.90
C THR A 33 -31.74 1.00 46.36
N PRO A 34 -32.34 0.69 45.19
CA PRO A 34 -32.03 -0.57 44.51
C PRO A 34 -30.64 -0.46 43.87
N SER A 35 -29.74 -1.36 44.25
CA SER A 35 -28.39 -1.50 43.71
C SER A 35 -28.38 -1.66 42.18
N PRO A 36 -27.42 -1.07 41.45
CA PRO A 36 -27.28 -1.34 40.03
C PRO A 36 -26.87 -2.81 39.84
N THR A 37 -27.65 -3.53 39.06
CA THR A 37 -27.33 -4.87 38.57
C THR A 37 -25.99 -4.78 37.85
N ARG A 38 -24.95 -5.44 38.39
CA ARG A 38 -23.66 -5.59 37.70
C ARG A 38 -23.92 -6.36 36.41
N THR A 39 -24.01 -5.66 35.29
CA THR A 39 -23.77 -6.23 33.97
C THR A 39 -22.38 -6.84 34.01
N VAL A 40 -22.30 -8.17 34.02
CA VAL A 40 -21.06 -8.88 33.73
C VAL A 40 -20.83 -8.65 32.24
N SER A 41 -20.16 -7.54 31.89
CA SER A 41 -19.43 -7.52 30.62
C SER A 41 -18.46 -8.70 30.69
N PRO A 42 -18.44 -9.61 29.70
CA PRO A 42 -17.31 -10.50 29.59
C PRO A 42 -16.08 -9.59 29.44
N SER A 43 -15.28 -9.52 30.49
CA SER A 43 -13.89 -9.10 30.36
C SER A 43 -13.28 -10.17 29.49
N VAL A 44 -13.30 -9.94 28.17
CA VAL A 44 -12.42 -10.63 27.24
C VAL A 44 -11.05 -10.13 27.65
N THR A 45 -10.41 -10.84 28.57
CA THR A 45 -8.97 -10.71 28.76
C THR A 45 -8.40 -11.04 27.39
N PRO A 46 -7.77 -10.09 26.67
CA PRO A 46 -7.19 -10.43 25.39
C PRO A 46 -6.20 -11.56 25.65
N THR A 47 -6.40 -12.70 25.00
CA THR A 47 -5.38 -13.75 24.93
C THR A 47 -4.08 -13.05 24.53
N PRO A 48 -2.95 -13.26 25.23
CA PRO A 48 -1.69 -12.65 24.84
C PRO A 48 -1.45 -12.94 23.35
N ALA A 49 -1.10 -11.91 22.59
CA ALA A 49 -0.88 -12.03 21.15
C ALA A 49 0.15 -13.16 20.92
N ALA A 50 -0.27 -14.21 20.23
CA ALA A 50 0.51 -15.44 20.11
C ALA A 50 0.69 -15.76 18.63
N CYS A 51 1.81 -15.31 18.09
CA CYS A 51 2.13 -15.54 16.69
C CYS A 51 2.06 -17.03 16.31
N GLY A 52 1.50 -17.29 15.13
CA GLY A 52 1.34 -18.63 14.56
C GLY A 52 0.09 -19.35 15.04
N ASN A 53 -0.94 -18.61 15.48
CA ASN A 53 -2.21 -19.17 15.94
C ASN A 53 -3.31 -19.18 14.85
N GLY A 54 -3.03 -18.58 13.70
CA GLY A 54 -3.91 -18.49 12.52
C GLY A 54 -4.85 -17.29 12.55
N ALA A 55 -4.67 -16.33 13.47
CA ALA A 55 -5.50 -15.15 13.59
C ALA A 55 -4.65 -13.91 13.91
N VAL A 56 -4.66 -12.95 12.98
CA VAL A 56 -3.98 -11.66 13.15
C VAL A 56 -4.51 -10.92 14.37
N GLN A 57 -3.65 -10.72 15.36
CA GLN A 57 -3.93 -10.03 16.60
C GLN A 57 -3.27 -8.64 16.65
N PRO A 58 -3.66 -7.76 17.59
CA PRO A 58 -3.02 -6.46 17.73
C PRO A 58 -1.50 -6.58 17.91
N GLY A 59 -0.75 -6.01 16.97
CA GLY A 59 0.71 -6.05 16.95
C GLY A 59 1.31 -6.95 15.86
N GLU A 60 0.51 -7.83 15.26
CA GLU A 60 0.87 -8.71 14.15
C GLU A 60 0.51 -8.05 12.80
N GLU A 61 1.32 -8.29 11.78
CA GLU A 61 1.03 -7.89 10.39
C GLU A 61 0.37 -9.02 9.60
N CYS A 62 0.68 -10.25 9.97
CA CYS A 62 0.18 -11.49 9.40
C CYS A 62 0.14 -12.57 10.49
N ASP A 63 -0.60 -13.64 10.25
CA ASP A 63 -0.51 -14.90 11.00
C ASP A 63 -1.08 -16.00 10.09
N ASP A 64 -0.23 -16.93 9.65
CA ASP A 64 -0.60 -18.04 8.77
C ASP A 64 -0.74 -19.38 9.51
N GLY A 65 -0.81 -19.33 10.84
CA GLY A 65 -1.04 -20.50 11.68
C GLY A 65 0.20 -21.34 11.94
N ASN A 66 1.40 -20.82 11.66
CA ASN A 66 2.65 -21.47 12.04
C ASN A 66 3.80 -20.46 12.29
N LEU A 67 5.03 -20.95 12.48
CA LEU A 67 6.22 -20.13 12.78
C LEU A 67 7.37 -20.43 11.80
N LEU A 68 7.06 -20.96 10.61
CA LEU A 68 8.04 -21.32 9.59
C LEU A 68 8.25 -20.14 8.66
N ASP A 69 9.44 -19.55 8.70
CA ASP A 69 9.80 -18.57 7.67
C ASP A 69 9.75 -19.24 6.28
N GLY A 70 9.13 -18.60 5.29
CA GLY A 70 9.05 -19.15 3.92
C GLY A 70 7.73 -18.96 3.21
N ASP A 71 6.67 -18.70 3.95
CA ASP A 71 5.29 -18.92 3.53
C ASP A 71 4.46 -17.62 3.48
N GLY A 72 5.05 -16.47 3.80
CA GLY A 72 4.33 -15.19 3.83
C GLY A 72 4.40 -14.50 5.18
N CYS A 73 4.56 -15.26 6.25
CA CYS A 73 4.61 -14.73 7.60
C CYS A 73 5.81 -15.27 8.37
N ASP A 74 6.68 -14.37 8.85
CA ASP A 74 7.83 -14.81 9.62
C ASP A 74 7.44 -15.29 11.02
N ALA A 75 8.37 -15.95 11.72
CA ALA A 75 8.15 -16.43 13.09
C ALA A 75 7.86 -15.31 14.13
N THR A 76 7.83 -14.04 13.72
CA THR A 76 7.48 -12.87 14.53
C THR A 76 6.20 -12.18 14.06
N CYS A 77 5.45 -12.82 13.17
CA CYS A 77 4.19 -12.36 12.60
C CYS A 77 4.33 -11.05 11.84
N ARG A 78 5.43 -10.95 11.09
CA ARG A 78 5.71 -9.89 10.12
C ARG A 78 5.64 -10.44 8.71
N SER A 79 5.15 -9.61 7.79
CA SER A 79 5.11 -10.01 6.39
C SER A 79 6.53 -10.20 5.86
N GLU A 80 6.76 -11.28 5.13
CA GLU A 80 8.09 -11.58 4.58
C GLU A 80 8.35 -10.74 3.32
N LEU A 81 8.91 -9.56 3.55
CA LEU A 81 9.20 -8.61 2.50
C LEU A 81 10.42 -9.07 1.66
N ILE A 82 10.47 -8.65 0.41
CA ILE A 82 11.57 -8.92 -0.51
C ILE A 82 12.38 -7.61 -0.60
N PRO A 83 13.53 -7.54 0.07
CA PRO A 83 14.42 -6.40 -0.10
C PRO A 83 14.92 -6.46 -1.53
N GLY A 84 14.88 -5.34 -2.22
CA GLY A 84 15.32 -5.37 -3.60
C GLY A 84 16.84 -5.42 -3.70
N SER A 85 17.34 -4.97 -4.84
CA SER A 85 18.76 -5.06 -5.18
C SER A 85 19.54 -3.80 -4.81
N GLY A 86 18.91 -2.86 -4.10
CA GLY A 86 19.48 -1.59 -3.68
C GLY A 86 20.51 -1.67 -2.55
N PRO A 87 21.11 -0.53 -2.18
CA PRO A 87 21.93 -0.44 -0.98
C PRO A 87 21.06 -0.56 0.29
N ARG A 88 21.45 -1.46 1.21
CA ARG A 88 20.76 -1.65 2.51
C ARG A 88 20.55 -0.40 3.36
N ARG A 89 21.31 0.67 3.10
CA ARG A 89 21.18 1.97 3.80
C ARG A 89 20.01 2.83 3.29
N SER A 90 19.39 2.44 2.19
CA SER A 90 18.23 3.10 1.59
C SER A 90 17.01 2.18 1.42
N ASP A 91 17.15 0.87 1.69
CA ASP A 91 16.08 -0.15 1.66
C ASP A 91 14.85 0.21 2.52
N CYS A 92 14.98 1.07 3.53
CA CYS A 92 13.84 1.50 4.36
C CYS A 92 12.79 2.32 3.60
N LEU A 93 13.04 2.78 2.37
CA LEU A 93 12.04 3.54 1.62
C LEU A 93 10.92 2.65 1.09
N HIS A 94 11.26 1.45 0.62
CA HIS A 94 10.27 0.52 0.12
C HIS A 94 10.84 -0.89 0.04
N GLU A 95 9.95 -1.87 0.09
CA GLU A 95 10.25 -3.25 -0.25
C GLU A 95 9.07 -3.87 -1.01
N TRP A 96 9.34 -4.95 -1.74
CA TRP A 96 8.30 -5.70 -2.42
C TRP A 96 7.64 -6.69 -1.47
N LEU A 97 6.35 -6.93 -1.65
CA LEU A 97 5.63 -8.02 -1.02
C LEU A 97 4.96 -8.83 -2.12
N THR A 98 5.08 -10.16 -2.09
CA THR A 98 4.36 -11.03 -3.02
C THR A 98 3.66 -12.15 -2.27
N SER A 99 2.57 -12.62 -2.85
CA SER A 99 1.98 -13.90 -2.47
C SER A 99 2.10 -14.84 -3.67
N PRO A 100 2.68 -16.05 -3.52
CA PRO A 100 3.50 -16.47 -2.38
C PRO A 100 4.83 -15.70 -2.34
N VAL A 101 5.57 -15.87 -1.25
CA VAL A 101 6.92 -15.31 -1.11
C VAL A 101 7.89 -16.07 -2.02
N PRO A 102 8.88 -15.42 -2.65
CA PRO A 102 9.89 -16.10 -3.44
C PRO A 102 10.76 -17.00 -2.56
N SER A 103 11.34 -18.03 -3.17
CA SER A 103 12.29 -18.90 -2.47
C SER A 103 13.43 -18.07 -1.85
N ARG A 104 13.89 -18.49 -0.66
CA ARG A 104 14.98 -17.82 0.05
C ARG A 104 16.35 -18.16 -0.53
N GLY A 105 17.24 -17.18 -0.53
CA GLY A 105 18.67 -17.36 -0.83
C GLY A 105 19.45 -17.93 0.36
N ARG A 106 20.77 -18.08 0.20
CA ARG A 106 21.67 -18.57 1.26
C ARG A 106 21.68 -17.70 2.53
N SER A 107 21.33 -16.43 2.40
CA SER A 107 21.25 -15.49 3.51
C SER A 107 19.94 -15.60 4.32
N GLY A 108 19.02 -16.49 3.95
CA GLY A 108 17.69 -16.60 4.57
C GLY A 108 16.72 -15.49 4.16
N VAL A 109 17.10 -14.67 3.18
CA VAL A 109 16.29 -13.54 2.66
C VAL A 109 15.60 -13.97 1.35
N PRO A 110 14.34 -13.58 1.11
CA PRO A 110 13.65 -13.85 -0.14
C PRO A 110 14.45 -13.38 -1.37
N LEU A 111 14.43 -14.17 -2.44
CA LEU A 111 15.05 -13.78 -3.72
C LEU A 111 14.21 -12.71 -4.43
N THR A 112 14.86 -11.86 -5.22
CA THR A 112 14.19 -10.87 -6.08
C THR A 112 13.59 -11.47 -7.36
N ALA A 113 13.26 -12.76 -7.33
CA ALA A 113 12.71 -13.49 -8.47
C ALA A 113 11.63 -14.47 -8.01
N LEU A 114 10.38 -14.16 -8.33
CA LEU A 114 9.25 -15.07 -8.13
C LEU A 114 9.02 -15.88 -9.41
N VAL A 115 8.98 -17.21 -9.25
CA VAL A 115 8.79 -18.13 -10.36
C VAL A 115 7.49 -18.88 -10.13
N CYS A 116 6.61 -18.87 -11.12
CA CYS A 116 5.40 -19.66 -11.13
C CYS A 116 5.33 -20.53 -12.39
N VAL A 117 4.63 -21.65 -12.29
CA VAL A 117 4.23 -22.45 -13.45
C VAL A 117 2.80 -22.04 -13.80
N ASP A 118 2.55 -21.87 -15.09
CA ASP A 118 1.23 -21.58 -15.66
C ASP A 118 0.15 -22.51 -15.09
N ASP A 119 -1.01 -21.96 -14.75
CA ASP A 119 -2.13 -22.64 -14.09
C ASP A 119 -1.79 -23.27 -12.71
N ASP A 120 -0.65 -23.02 -12.08
CA ASP A 120 -0.38 -23.51 -10.70
C ASP A 120 -1.17 -22.67 -9.67
N PRO A 121 -2.21 -23.22 -9.03
CA PRO A 121 -3.08 -22.43 -8.15
C PRO A 121 -2.39 -21.88 -6.90
N SER A 122 -1.17 -22.34 -6.58
CA SER A 122 -0.40 -21.81 -5.45
C SER A 122 0.29 -20.48 -5.73
N CYS A 123 0.47 -20.11 -7.00
CA CYS A 123 1.22 -18.90 -7.38
C CYS A 123 0.69 -18.18 -8.62
N ASP A 124 -0.24 -18.80 -9.35
CA ASP A 124 -0.93 -18.24 -10.50
C ASP A 124 -2.38 -17.93 -10.11
N PHE A 125 -2.60 -16.67 -9.73
CA PHE A 125 -3.88 -16.21 -9.22
C PHE A 125 -4.87 -16.02 -10.37
N GLY A 126 -5.61 -17.07 -10.67
CA GLY A 126 -6.41 -17.15 -11.90
C GLY A 126 -6.28 -18.51 -12.59
N ALA A 127 -5.38 -19.37 -12.09
CA ALA A 127 -5.25 -20.77 -12.48
C ALA A 127 -6.60 -21.43 -12.70
N ASN A 128 -6.73 -22.14 -13.82
CA ASN A 128 -7.93 -22.74 -14.45
C ASN A 128 -8.43 -21.99 -15.70
N THR A 129 -7.80 -20.89 -16.12
CA THR A 129 -8.19 -20.15 -17.33
C THR A 129 -7.50 -20.63 -18.60
N GLY A 130 -6.40 -21.39 -18.52
CA GLY A 130 -5.66 -21.83 -19.72
C GLY A 130 -5.29 -20.66 -20.64
N ASP A 131 -5.06 -19.49 -20.04
CA ASP A 131 -4.83 -18.21 -20.72
C ASP A 131 -3.37 -18.01 -21.12
N ALA A 132 -2.51 -19.01 -20.85
CA ALA A 132 -1.09 -19.01 -21.11
C ALA A 132 -0.40 -17.79 -20.48
N ALA A 133 -0.79 -17.43 -19.26
CA ALA A 133 -0.21 -16.35 -18.49
C ALA A 133 -0.29 -16.65 -17.00
N CYS A 134 0.76 -16.28 -16.27
CA CYS A 134 0.71 -16.31 -14.82
C CYS A 134 0.28 -14.94 -14.30
N ARG A 135 -0.69 -14.91 -13.38
CA ARG A 135 -1.05 -13.73 -12.60
C ARG A 135 -0.39 -13.80 -11.24
N PHE A 136 0.43 -12.80 -10.93
CA PHE A 136 1.09 -12.67 -9.64
C PHE A 136 0.42 -11.59 -8.79
N HIS A 137 0.24 -11.84 -7.50
CA HIS A 137 -0.13 -10.81 -6.54
C HIS A 137 1.14 -10.12 -6.02
N VAL A 138 1.25 -8.82 -6.32
CA VAL A 138 2.41 -7.99 -5.92
C VAL A 138 1.93 -6.74 -5.20
N ALA A 139 2.51 -6.44 -4.04
CA ALA A 139 2.29 -5.23 -3.27
C ALA A 139 3.62 -4.50 -3.01
N LEU A 140 3.52 -3.25 -2.58
CA LEU A 140 4.64 -2.44 -2.14
C LEU A 140 4.44 -2.05 -0.68
N CYS A 141 5.43 -2.32 0.15
CA CYS A 141 5.49 -1.83 1.52
C CYS A 141 6.42 -0.64 1.57
N LEU A 142 5.94 0.46 2.15
CA LEU A 142 6.59 1.77 2.10
C LEU A 142 7.01 2.21 3.50
N ASN A 143 8.08 2.99 3.57
CA ASN A 143 8.65 3.48 4.83
C ASN A 143 8.90 2.33 5.82
N VAL A 144 9.59 1.29 5.33
CA VAL A 144 9.76 0.00 5.98
C VAL A 144 10.78 0.08 7.12
N SER A 145 10.38 -0.41 8.28
CA SER A 145 11.25 -0.64 9.43
C SER A 145 12.08 -1.90 9.20
N GLU A 146 13.18 -1.80 8.44
CA GLU A 146 14.06 -2.95 8.14
C GLU A 146 14.82 -3.44 9.39
N ARG A 147 14.61 -4.71 9.75
CA ARG A 147 15.17 -5.35 10.95
C ARG A 147 16.19 -6.44 10.64
N ARG A 148 16.20 -6.95 9.41
CA ARG A 148 17.08 -8.02 8.93
C ARG A 148 18.48 -7.50 8.62
N PHE A 149 18.57 -6.21 8.28
CA PHE A 149 19.84 -5.57 7.94
C PHE A 149 20.29 -4.65 9.06
N VAL A 150 21.18 -5.19 9.89
CA VAL A 150 21.84 -4.47 10.99
C VAL A 150 23.35 -4.41 10.80
N ASP A 151 23.99 -3.42 11.43
CA ASP A 151 25.44 -3.36 11.53
C ASP A 151 25.98 -4.32 12.61
N ARG A 152 27.30 -4.25 12.86
CA ARG A 152 27.96 -5.09 13.88
C ARG A 152 27.52 -4.75 15.32
N ALA A 153 26.96 -3.58 15.55
CA ALA A 153 26.42 -3.13 16.83
C ALA A 153 24.90 -3.40 16.94
N ALA A 154 24.34 -4.23 16.04
CA ALA A 154 22.93 -4.55 15.96
C ALA A 154 22.03 -3.32 15.76
N GLN A 155 22.55 -2.24 15.15
CA GLN A 155 21.75 -1.07 14.77
C GLN A 155 21.23 -1.22 13.34
N PRO A 156 19.98 -0.79 13.05
CA PRO A 156 19.45 -0.80 11.69
C PRO A 156 20.34 -0.05 10.70
N LEU A 157 20.57 -0.62 9.51
CA LEU A 157 21.40 0.01 8.48
C LEU A 157 20.74 1.23 7.82
N CYS A 158 19.43 1.39 7.98
CA CYS A 158 18.66 2.55 7.56
C CYS A 158 17.61 2.91 8.63
N THR A 159 17.08 4.12 8.55
CA THR A 159 16.01 4.59 9.44
C THR A 159 14.84 5.08 8.57
N PRO A 160 13.61 4.59 8.79
CA PRO A 160 12.42 5.13 8.15
C PRO A 160 12.31 6.63 8.40
N THR A 161 11.87 7.37 7.39
CA THR A 161 11.71 8.83 7.49
C THR A 161 10.36 9.19 6.91
N ASP A 162 10.28 9.23 5.58
CA ASP A 162 9.07 9.41 4.83
C ASP A 162 9.27 8.90 3.40
N VAL A 163 8.17 8.62 2.71
CA VAL A 163 8.15 8.39 1.26
C VAL A 163 7.38 9.53 0.60
N ALA A 164 8.08 10.37 -0.13
CA ALA A 164 7.50 11.50 -0.84
C ALA A 164 6.99 11.10 -2.24
N TRP A 165 7.67 10.16 -2.90
CA TRP A 165 7.32 9.76 -4.26
C TRP A 165 7.79 8.35 -4.62
N VAL A 166 7.13 7.75 -5.61
CA VAL A 166 7.48 6.47 -6.24
C VAL A 166 7.35 6.61 -7.76
N THR A 167 8.30 6.09 -8.53
CA THR A 167 8.27 6.10 -10.00
C THR A 167 8.56 4.70 -10.53
N PHE A 168 7.72 4.19 -11.44
CA PHE A 168 8.03 2.96 -12.17
C PHE A 168 8.81 3.28 -13.44
N THR A 169 9.92 2.57 -13.65
CA THR A 169 10.63 2.55 -14.96
C THR A 169 10.28 1.28 -15.74
N ALA A 170 9.87 0.23 -15.04
CA ALA A 170 9.14 -0.91 -15.57
C ALA A 170 8.07 -1.33 -14.54
N PRO A 171 6.80 -1.53 -14.91
CA PRO A 171 6.32 -1.57 -16.28
C PRO A 171 6.23 -0.16 -16.93
N ARG A 172 6.31 -0.11 -18.26
CA ARG A 172 6.31 1.15 -19.04
C ARG A 172 4.93 1.80 -19.10
N GLU A 173 4.90 3.13 -19.15
CA GLU A 173 3.66 3.93 -19.20
C GLU A 173 2.84 3.75 -20.46
N ALA A 174 3.52 3.59 -21.57
CA ALA A 174 2.95 3.45 -22.87
C ALA A 174 3.90 2.57 -23.68
N ASP A 175 3.41 1.40 -24.07
CA ASP A 175 4.07 0.56 -25.04
C ASP A 175 3.03 0.11 -26.07
N PRO A 176 3.06 0.66 -27.31
CA PRO A 176 2.07 0.32 -28.33
C PRO A 176 2.16 -1.15 -28.77
N ARG A 177 3.21 -1.87 -28.38
CA ARG A 177 3.42 -3.28 -28.71
C ARG A 177 2.98 -4.21 -27.59
N ASP A 178 2.64 -3.67 -26.41
CA ASP A 178 2.47 -4.46 -25.20
C ASP A 178 1.44 -3.82 -24.25
N ALA A 179 0.16 -4.07 -24.51
CA ALA A 179 -0.93 -3.58 -23.67
C ALA A 179 -0.88 -4.17 -22.24
N THR A 180 -0.32 -5.38 -22.07
CA THR A 180 -0.14 -6.00 -20.75
C THR A 180 0.86 -5.24 -19.89
N GLU A 181 1.94 -4.73 -20.49
CA GLU A 181 2.89 -3.86 -19.79
C GLU A 181 2.20 -2.61 -19.22
N VAL A 182 1.35 -1.96 -20.02
CA VAL A 182 0.58 -0.77 -19.60
C VAL A 182 -0.41 -1.13 -18.49
N ALA A 183 -1.17 -2.22 -18.66
CA ALA A 183 -2.13 -2.68 -17.65
C ALA A 183 -1.46 -3.03 -16.31
N ASN A 184 -0.30 -3.70 -16.34
CA ASN A 184 0.47 -4.01 -15.15
C ASN A 184 0.94 -2.73 -14.42
N ARG A 185 1.35 -1.69 -15.17
CA ARG A 185 1.68 -0.41 -14.57
C ARG A 185 0.47 0.22 -13.90
N ASP A 186 -0.66 0.27 -14.60
CA ASP A 186 -1.87 0.89 -14.10
C ASP A 186 -2.38 0.19 -12.82
N ALA A 187 -2.25 -1.14 -12.73
CA ALA A 187 -2.57 -1.91 -11.52
C ALA A 187 -1.68 -1.52 -10.33
N LEU A 188 -0.36 -1.39 -10.54
CA LEU A 188 0.59 -0.98 -9.49
C LEU A 188 0.36 0.48 -9.05
N GLU A 189 0.09 1.38 -9.99
CA GLU A 189 -0.24 2.79 -9.68
C GLU A 189 -1.59 2.88 -8.93
N ALA A 190 -2.58 2.06 -9.27
CA ALA A 190 -3.85 2.00 -8.54
C ALA A 190 -3.67 1.49 -7.10
N ALA A 191 -2.81 0.48 -6.89
CA ALA A 191 -2.49 0.00 -5.55
C ALA A 191 -1.83 1.08 -4.68
N LEU A 192 -0.88 1.83 -5.25
CA LEU A 192 -0.26 2.98 -4.58
C LEU A 192 -1.24 4.14 -4.34
N ALA A 193 -2.20 4.35 -5.25
CA ALA A 193 -3.27 5.33 -5.04
C ALA A 193 -4.16 4.95 -3.84
N GLY A 194 -4.44 3.65 -3.67
CA GLY A 194 -5.12 3.13 -2.48
C GLY A 194 -4.33 3.31 -1.17
N ALA A 195 -3.01 3.48 -1.26
CA ALA A 195 -2.15 3.86 -0.13
C ALA A 195 -2.03 5.37 0.09
N GLY A 196 -2.76 6.20 -0.67
CA GLY A 196 -2.79 7.66 -0.51
C GLY A 196 -1.90 8.44 -1.47
N ALA A 197 -1.28 7.78 -2.45
CA ALA A 197 -0.54 8.48 -3.50
C ALA A 197 -1.46 9.06 -4.57
N THR A 198 -0.98 10.05 -5.32
CA THR A 198 -1.65 10.57 -6.51
C THR A 198 -0.75 10.46 -7.72
N VAL A 199 -1.30 10.01 -8.86
CA VAL A 199 -0.57 9.99 -10.12
C VAL A 199 -0.35 11.42 -10.59
N ARG A 200 0.91 11.82 -10.77
CA ARG A 200 1.34 13.11 -11.30
C ARG A 200 2.28 12.90 -12.49
N ARG A 201 2.54 13.96 -13.24
CA ARG A 201 3.56 13.99 -14.29
C ARG A 201 4.66 14.95 -13.91
N GLN A 202 5.86 14.74 -14.43
CA GLN A 202 7.00 15.62 -14.22
C GLN A 202 7.58 16.09 -15.55
N CYS A 203 8.42 17.12 -15.50
CA CYS A 203 9.09 17.62 -16.68
C CYS A 203 10.29 16.73 -17.03
N GLN A 204 10.50 16.47 -18.32
CA GLN A 204 11.69 15.78 -18.82
C GLN A 204 12.76 16.76 -19.35
N PRO A 205 14.06 16.49 -19.11
CA PRO A 205 14.57 15.43 -18.24
C PRO A 205 14.18 15.71 -16.77
N PRO A 206 13.89 14.66 -15.99
CA PRO A 206 13.57 14.84 -14.58
C PRO A 206 14.75 15.54 -13.90
N GLY A 207 14.44 16.47 -12.99
CA GLY A 207 15.43 17.05 -12.10
C GLY A 207 16.04 15.99 -11.19
N VAL A 208 16.96 16.40 -10.30
CA VAL A 208 17.49 15.48 -9.29
C VAL A 208 16.30 14.95 -8.50
N VAL A 209 15.56 15.77 -7.74
CA VAL A 209 14.26 15.38 -7.14
C VAL A 209 13.18 15.40 -8.25
N PRO A 210 12.23 14.43 -8.31
CA PRO A 210 11.09 14.56 -9.21
C PRO A 210 10.52 15.96 -9.06
N SER A 211 10.51 16.68 -10.18
CA SER A 211 10.23 18.11 -10.17
C SER A 211 8.81 18.34 -9.64
N THR A 212 8.55 19.58 -9.23
CA THR A 212 7.18 20.11 -9.13
C THR A 212 6.31 19.50 -10.23
N PRO A 213 5.16 18.91 -9.88
CA PRO A 213 4.32 18.23 -10.86
C PRO A 213 3.91 19.19 -11.96
N CYS A 214 3.85 18.70 -13.18
CA CYS A 214 3.34 19.42 -14.34
C CYS A 214 1.98 18.85 -14.77
N ALA A 215 1.13 19.70 -15.31
CA ALA A 215 -0.11 19.31 -15.98
C ALA A 215 0.06 19.29 -17.51
N SER A 216 0.97 20.12 -18.03
CA SER A 216 1.20 20.31 -19.47
C SER A 216 2.62 20.76 -19.79
N ASP A 217 3.01 20.70 -21.08
CA ASP A 217 4.35 21.10 -21.54
C ASP A 217 4.68 22.57 -21.21
N SER A 218 3.68 23.46 -21.12
CA SER A 218 3.89 24.86 -20.75
C SER A 218 4.42 25.04 -19.32
N ASP A 219 4.16 24.07 -18.43
CA ASP A 219 4.63 24.12 -17.04
C ASP A 219 6.14 23.83 -16.93
N CYS A 220 6.73 23.26 -17.98
CA CYS A 220 8.12 22.80 -17.98
C CYS A 220 9.13 23.84 -18.47
N GLY A 221 8.66 24.87 -19.18
CA GLY A 221 9.49 25.93 -19.75
C GLY A 221 10.47 25.46 -20.83
N GLY A 222 10.73 26.33 -21.82
CA GLY A 222 11.64 26.04 -22.91
C GLY A 222 11.16 24.89 -23.80
N THR A 223 12.03 23.92 -24.06
CA THR A 223 11.77 22.74 -24.91
C THR A 223 11.48 21.47 -24.11
N ARG A 224 11.20 21.60 -22.80
CA ARG A 224 10.92 20.45 -21.94
C ARG A 224 9.46 20.02 -22.08
N HIS A 225 9.22 18.73 -21.86
CA HIS A 225 7.89 18.14 -21.99
C HIS A 225 7.41 17.55 -20.67
N CYS A 226 6.12 17.66 -20.40
CA CYS A 226 5.46 17.08 -19.24
C CYS A 226 5.19 15.59 -19.48
N ARG A 227 6.14 14.77 -19.07
CA ARG A 227 6.21 13.35 -19.41
C ARG A 227 6.70 12.54 -18.21
N THR A 228 6.39 11.25 -18.20
CA THR A 228 6.65 10.34 -17.08
C THR A 228 5.69 10.58 -15.92
N ARG A 229 4.86 9.58 -15.68
CA ARG A 229 4.05 9.42 -14.49
C ARG A 229 4.92 9.06 -13.30
N PHE A 230 4.59 9.62 -12.15
CA PHE A 230 5.08 9.20 -10.85
C PHE A 230 3.95 9.32 -9.83
N MET A 231 4.08 8.56 -8.74
CA MET A 231 3.18 8.58 -7.61
C MET A 231 3.71 9.61 -6.60
N LEU A 232 2.91 10.62 -6.26
CA LEU A 232 3.25 11.66 -5.29
C LEU A 232 2.40 11.48 -4.04
N PHE A 233 3.04 11.48 -2.87
CA PHE A 233 2.38 11.56 -1.57
C PHE A 233 2.33 13.02 -1.11
N THR A 234 1.15 13.50 -0.70
CA THR A 234 0.97 14.86 -0.19
C THR A 234 -0.05 14.85 0.98
N PRO A 235 0.39 15.00 2.25
CA PRO A 235 1.80 15.09 2.70
C PRO A 235 2.60 13.80 2.38
N PRO A 236 3.94 13.83 2.44
CA PRO A 236 4.75 12.61 2.34
C PRO A 236 4.27 11.53 3.32
N LEU A 237 4.37 10.27 2.92
CA LEU A 237 3.93 9.14 3.74
C LEU A 237 4.95 8.92 4.87
N ASP A 238 4.58 9.30 6.08
CA ASP A 238 5.37 9.17 7.31
C ASP A 238 4.96 7.96 8.17
N VAL A 239 3.87 7.30 7.83
CA VAL A 239 3.45 6.04 8.46
C VAL A 239 4.44 4.94 8.10
N HIS A 240 4.97 4.24 9.10
CA HIS A 240 5.89 3.12 8.91
C HIS A 240 5.15 1.86 8.42
N ASP A 241 5.86 1.00 7.71
CA ASP A 241 5.43 -0.37 7.36
C ASP A 241 4.07 -0.39 6.63
N ARG A 242 3.80 0.64 5.82
CA ARG A 242 2.53 0.79 5.11
C ARG A 242 2.57 0.06 3.78
N CYS A 243 1.88 -1.08 3.72
CA CYS A 243 1.72 -1.83 2.47
C CYS A 243 0.51 -1.38 1.65
N THR A 244 0.65 -1.43 0.33
CA THR A 244 -0.48 -1.34 -0.61
C THR A 244 -1.33 -2.61 -0.55
N ALA A 245 -2.54 -2.56 -1.12
CA ALA A 245 -3.21 -3.79 -1.53
C ALA A 245 -2.37 -4.53 -2.60
N PHE A 246 -2.63 -5.83 -2.79
CA PHE A 246 -2.04 -6.57 -3.90
C PHE A 246 -2.57 -6.06 -5.24
N ALA A 247 -1.65 -5.78 -6.15
CA ALA A 247 -1.90 -5.58 -7.56
C ALA A 247 -1.72 -6.89 -8.32
N ASP A 248 -2.60 -7.12 -9.29
CA ASP A 248 -2.48 -8.23 -10.23
C ASP A 248 -1.48 -7.87 -11.33
N VAL A 249 -0.37 -8.61 -11.40
CA VAL A 249 0.65 -8.45 -12.42
C VAL A 249 0.66 -9.67 -13.33
N ILE A 250 0.32 -9.46 -14.60
CA ILE A 250 0.20 -10.53 -15.60
C ILE A 250 1.52 -10.72 -16.33
N VAL A 251 1.98 -11.96 -16.38
CA VAL A 251 3.17 -12.39 -17.12
C VAL A 251 2.76 -13.42 -18.17
N PRO A 252 2.52 -12.98 -19.43
CA PRO A 252 2.16 -13.91 -20.50
C PRO A 252 3.34 -14.80 -20.85
N LEU A 253 3.06 -16.06 -21.16
CA LEU A 253 4.01 -16.97 -21.79
C LEU A 253 4.42 -16.45 -23.17
N ARG A 254 5.62 -16.81 -23.62
CA ARG A 254 6.08 -16.51 -24.97
C ARG A 254 5.54 -17.56 -25.92
N LEU A 255 4.45 -17.25 -26.62
CA LEU A 255 3.87 -18.16 -27.60
C LEU A 255 4.74 -18.21 -28.87
N GLY A 256 5.07 -19.40 -29.33
CA GLY A 256 5.84 -19.62 -30.56
C GLY A 256 5.39 -20.86 -31.32
N ALA A 257 5.99 -21.07 -32.51
CA ALA A 257 5.64 -22.19 -33.39
C ALA A 257 5.84 -23.58 -32.77
N HIS A 258 6.68 -23.68 -31.74
CA HIS A 258 7.01 -24.92 -31.02
C HIS A 258 6.33 -25.02 -29.65
N GLY A 259 5.29 -24.22 -29.40
CA GLY A 259 4.56 -24.16 -28.14
C GLY A 259 4.90 -22.92 -27.30
N ALA A 260 4.42 -22.94 -26.05
CA ALA A 260 4.62 -21.84 -25.11
C ALA A 260 5.99 -21.94 -24.43
N GLY A 261 6.74 -20.84 -24.46
CA GLY A 261 7.99 -20.65 -23.72
C GLY A 261 7.81 -19.75 -22.50
N THR A 262 8.83 -19.71 -21.64
CA THR A 262 8.82 -18.93 -20.40
C THR A 262 8.55 -17.43 -20.65
N GLY A 263 7.54 -16.89 -19.99
CA GLY A 263 7.26 -15.46 -19.86
C GLY A 263 8.12 -14.80 -18.79
N THR A 264 8.41 -13.51 -18.93
CA THR A 264 9.11 -12.75 -17.89
C THR A 264 8.70 -11.29 -17.89
N ARG A 265 8.39 -10.75 -16.72
CA ARG A 265 8.29 -9.31 -16.48
C ARG A 265 9.28 -8.88 -15.42
N THR A 266 9.77 -7.66 -15.55
CA THR A 266 10.62 -7.03 -14.56
C THR A 266 9.89 -5.81 -14.05
N LEU A 267 9.66 -5.75 -12.75
CA LEU A 267 9.18 -4.57 -12.06
C LEU A 267 10.41 -3.82 -11.57
N ARG A 268 10.52 -2.55 -11.95
CA ARG A 268 11.60 -1.67 -11.52
C ARG A 268 11.02 -0.35 -11.11
N LEU A 269 11.31 0.05 -9.90
CA LEU A 269 10.87 1.33 -9.36
C LEU A 269 12.03 2.09 -8.74
N SER A 270 11.80 3.39 -8.57
CA SER A 270 12.62 4.26 -7.72
C SER A 270 11.69 5.00 -6.77
N SER A 271 12.12 5.15 -5.53
CA SER A 271 11.40 5.92 -4.51
C SER A 271 12.33 6.97 -3.89
N GLY A 272 11.76 7.96 -3.23
CA GLY A 272 12.55 8.93 -2.48
C GLY A 272 11.78 9.63 -1.38
N SER A 273 12.54 10.15 -0.42
CA SER A 273 12.04 10.89 0.74
C SER A 273 12.07 12.40 0.53
N SER A 274 11.41 13.14 1.42
CA SER A 274 11.44 14.61 1.47
C SER A 274 12.85 15.18 1.70
N ILE A 275 13.72 14.41 2.36
CA ILE A 275 15.11 14.81 2.68
C ILE A 275 16.13 14.39 1.60
N GLY A 276 15.68 13.80 0.49
CA GLY A 276 16.52 13.48 -0.66
C GLY A 276 17.13 12.08 -0.67
N THR A 277 16.81 11.22 0.30
CA THR A 277 17.14 9.79 0.23
C THR A 277 16.44 9.15 -0.96
N ARG A 278 17.09 8.17 -1.60
CA ARG A 278 16.54 7.44 -2.73
C ARG A 278 16.87 5.98 -2.62
N ASP A 279 15.94 5.19 -3.14
CA ASP A 279 16.15 3.78 -3.32
C ASP A 279 15.60 3.32 -4.66
N SER A 280 16.08 2.19 -5.16
CA SER A 280 15.67 1.65 -6.45
C SER A 280 15.82 0.16 -6.49
N ASP A 281 14.69 -0.51 -6.67
CA ASP A 281 14.62 -1.95 -6.62
C ASP A 281 14.06 -2.57 -7.87
N VAL A 282 14.32 -3.87 -7.96
CA VAL A 282 13.91 -4.73 -9.05
C VAL A 282 13.31 -6.01 -8.48
N LEU A 283 12.12 -6.36 -8.98
CA LEU A 283 11.50 -7.67 -8.78
C LEU A 283 11.27 -8.32 -10.15
N LYS A 284 11.70 -9.58 -10.29
CA LYS A 284 11.51 -10.36 -11.51
C LYS A 284 10.38 -11.37 -11.31
N LEU A 285 9.43 -11.37 -12.24
CA LEU A 285 8.34 -12.35 -12.26
C LEU A 285 8.54 -13.27 -13.47
N VAL A 286 8.50 -14.57 -13.24
CA VAL A 286 8.80 -15.59 -14.26
C VAL A 286 7.65 -16.59 -14.34
N CYS A 287 6.95 -16.60 -15.47
CA CYS A 287 5.93 -17.59 -15.76
C CYS A 287 6.51 -18.69 -16.64
N ARG A 288 6.48 -19.95 -16.17
CA ARG A 288 6.96 -21.10 -16.93
C ARG A 288 5.77 -21.87 -17.51
N PRO A 289 5.87 -22.38 -18.75
CA PRO A 289 4.83 -23.22 -19.30
C PRO A 289 4.72 -24.52 -18.48
N ARG A 290 3.50 -25.07 -18.37
CA ARG A 290 3.32 -26.45 -17.92
C ARG A 290 4.07 -27.39 -18.86
N ARG A 291 4.79 -28.37 -18.30
CA ARG A 291 5.35 -29.45 -19.11
C ARG A 291 4.21 -30.31 -19.61
N ALA A 292 4.16 -30.58 -20.92
CA ALA A 292 3.30 -31.63 -21.44
C ALA A 292 3.75 -32.97 -20.83
N LEU A 293 2.83 -33.68 -20.18
CA LEU A 293 3.02 -35.04 -19.69
C LEU A 293 2.99 -36.05 -20.84
#